data_AF-A0A414RWY1-F1
#
_entry.id   AF-A0A414RWY1-F1
#
_cell.length_a   1.000
_cell.length_b   1.000
_cell.length_c   1.000
_cell.angle_alpha   90.00
_cell.angle_beta   90.00
_cell.angle_gamma   90.00
#
_symmetry.space_group_name_H-M   'P 1'
#
loop_
_entity.id
_entity.type
_entity.pdbx_description
1 polymer ?
#
loop_
_entity_poly.entity_id
_entity_poly.type
_entity_poly.pdbx_seq_one_letter_code
_entity_poly.pdbx_strand_id
1 'polypeptide(L)'
;MFYLKDCSGQPRAPQRTIEGIMRGVRIAFRLIPFVQSVELVGPEDIESDCPIQLQVNIDPRFGKPFAPIFDEPWQPSRDVRFKPFSQYLLTELGRDVDCFAGDSARAREIGRDTKLVYEREPDYFLSDTIEPLFKSAENDAREAARCLEDDFRAMAPNICHYAGEAVLSSLEIAYHAVGGLDVFAPDISNYLENASEARAIRCADLWLRHAAHELDYCMRCVHNGAPLSGLDALCAVVYANEFADELDMAGRPAFWIPVRNPEVIELMRTLEMPRQCR
;
A
#
# COMPACT_ATOMS: atom_id res chain seq x y z
N MET A 1 6.54 -12.62 4.25
CA MET A 1 7.97 -12.84 3.94
C MET A 1 8.08 -13.03 2.43
N PHE A 2 8.95 -12.26 1.78
CA PHE A 2 9.21 -12.35 0.34
C PHE A 2 10.55 -12.98 0.06
N TYR A 3 10.65 -13.65 -1.08
CA TYR A 3 11.91 -14.14 -1.62
C TYR A 3 12.15 -13.60 -3.02
N LEU A 4 13.37 -13.14 -3.27
CA LEU A 4 13.88 -12.99 -4.63
C LEU A 4 14.71 -14.22 -4.97
N LYS A 5 14.46 -14.84 -6.12
CA LYS A 5 15.22 -16.00 -6.60
C LYS A 5 15.68 -15.77 -8.03
N ASP A 6 16.98 -15.86 -8.30
CA ASP A 6 17.50 -15.93 -9.67
C ASP A 6 17.00 -17.22 -10.34
N CYS A 7 16.28 -17.09 -11.46
CA CYS A 7 15.63 -18.22 -12.15
C CYS A 7 16.17 -18.46 -13.56
N SER A 8 17.32 -17.86 -13.93
CA SER A 8 17.86 -17.99 -15.28
C SER A 8 18.74 -19.24 -15.45
N GLY A 9 18.28 -20.20 -16.26
CA GLY A 9 19.04 -21.41 -16.63
C GLY A 9 20.19 -21.18 -17.63
N GLN A 10 20.69 -19.94 -17.77
CA GLN A 10 21.74 -19.59 -18.72
C GLN A 10 22.92 -18.92 -18.01
N PRO A 11 24.15 -19.45 -18.16
CA PRO A 11 25.30 -18.93 -17.44
C PRO A 11 25.95 -17.78 -18.21
N ARG A 12 25.62 -16.53 -17.90
CA ARG A 12 26.51 -15.37 -18.15
C ARG A 12 26.26 -14.27 -17.12
N ALA A 13 27.21 -14.04 -16.21
CA ALA A 13 27.33 -12.82 -15.39
C ALA A 13 28.63 -12.84 -14.53
N PRO A 14 29.17 -11.68 -14.14
CA PRO A 14 30.39 -11.51 -13.32
C PRO A 14 30.33 -12.21 -11.95
N GLN A 15 31.45 -12.25 -11.22
CA GLN A 15 31.55 -12.82 -9.86
C GLN A 15 30.41 -12.28 -8.97
N ARG A 16 29.52 -13.17 -8.54
CA ARG A 16 28.48 -12.86 -7.53
C ARG A 16 29.21 -12.59 -6.21
N THR A 17 29.38 -11.33 -5.85
CA THR A 17 29.98 -10.95 -4.55
C THR A 17 28.88 -10.45 -3.61
N ILE A 18 29.06 -10.67 -2.30
CA ILE A 18 28.18 -10.10 -1.28
C ILE A 18 28.09 -8.58 -1.46
N GLU A 19 29.20 -7.93 -1.79
CA GLU A 19 29.27 -6.49 -1.99
C GLU A 19 28.43 -6.02 -3.18
N GLY A 20 28.44 -6.74 -4.30
CA GLY A 20 27.57 -6.47 -5.45
C GLY A 20 26.08 -6.65 -5.11
N ILE A 21 25.74 -7.72 -4.38
CA ILE A 21 24.37 -7.96 -3.89
C ILE A 21 23.92 -6.81 -2.98
N MET A 22 24.74 -6.45 -1.97
CA MET A 22 24.44 -5.36 -1.05
C MET A 22 24.22 -4.04 -1.79
N ARG A 23 25.06 -3.74 -2.79
CA ARG A 23 24.92 -2.53 -3.61
C ARG A 23 23.62 -2.53 -4.41
N GLY A 24 23.31 -3.61 -5.12
CA GLY A 24 22.07 -3.74 -5.90
C GLY A 24 20.82 -3.65 -5.03
N VAL A 25 20.81 -4.36 -3.91
CA VAL A 25 19.71 -4.31 -2.92
C VAL A 25 19.57 -2.89 -2.36
N ARG A 26 20.67 -2.24 -1.95
CA ARG A 26 20.60 -0.88 -1.40
C ARG A 26 20.05 0.13 -2.40
N ILE A 27 20.44 0.06 -3.67
CA ILE A 27 19.92 0.96 -4.71
C ILE A 27 18.44 0.69 -4.97
N ALA A 28 18.07 -0.59 -5.13
CA ALA A 28 16.71 -0.99 -5.47
C ALA A 28 15.70 -0.72 -4.35
N PHE A 29 16.06 -1.03 -3.10
CA PHE A 29 15.14 -0.97 -1.97
C PHE A 29 15.12 0.37 -1.24
N ARG A 30 16.11 1.25 -1.45
CA ARG A 30 16.08 2.62 -0.91
C ARG A 30 14.85 3.39 -1.38
N LEU A 31 14.38 3.12 -2.58
CA LEU A 31 13.20 3.78 -3.18
C LEU A 31 11.87 3.17 -2.72
N ILE A 32 11.90 2.11 -1.92
CA ILE A 32 10.73 1.33 -1.53
C ILE A 32 10.50 1.53 -0.02
N PRO A 33 9.64 2.48 0.40
CA PRO A 33 9.60 3.01 1.77
C PRO A 33 9.24 1.97 2.83
N PHE A 34 8.40 1.00 2.48
CA PHE A 34 7.94 -0.03 3.42
C PHE A 34 8.96 -1.17 3.62
N VAL A 35 10.06 -1.23 2.85
CA VAL A 35 11.09 -2.26 3.08
C VAL A 35 12.00 -1.81 4.21
N GLN A 36 11.94 -2.53 5.32
CA GLN A 36 12.71 -2.26 6.53
C GLN A 36 14.10 -2.89 6.46
N SER A 37 14.19 -4.14 6.00
CA SER A 37 15.48 -4.81 5.82
C SER A 37 15.41 -5.91 4.77
N VAL A 38 16.57 -6.29 4.26
CA VAL A 38 16.74 -7.43 3.35
C VAL A 38 17.89 -8.29 3.85
N GLU A 39 17.62 -9.58 3.92
CA GLU A 39 18.55 -10.61 4.38
C GLU A 39 18.84 -11.58 3.23
N LEU A 40 20.09 -11.91 3.01
CA LEU A 40 20.50 -13.00 2.15
C LEU A 40 20.27 -14.33 2.87
N VAL A 41 19.38 -15.15 2.33
CA VAL A 41 19.13 -16.54 2.75
C VAL A 41 20.16 -17.42 2.04
N GLY A 42 20.96 -18.17 2.82
CA GLY A 42 22.19 -18.83 2.36
C GLY A 42 22.09 -19.60 1.02
N PRO A 43 23.23 -19.72 0.34
CA PRO A 43 24.02 -20.93 0.50
C PRO A 43 25.38 -20.63 1.11
N GLU A 44 26.02 -21.65 1.67
CA GLU A 44 27.39 -21.59 2.20
C GLU A 44 28.43 -21.17 1.14
N ASP A 45 28.08 -21.16 -0.17
CA ASP A 45 28.92 -20.69 -1.29
C ASP A 45 28.15 -19.86 -2.33
N ILE A 46 28.38 -18.54 -2.33
CA ILE A 46 27.83 -17.56 -3.29
C ILE A 46 28.44 -17.72 -4.70
N GLU A 47 29.59 -18.40 -4.78
CA GLU A 47 30.24 -18.77 -6.04
C GLU A 47 29.54 -19.93 -6.78
N SER A 48 28.62 -20.63 -6.11
CA SER A 48 27.87 -21.72 -6.73
C SER A 48 26.82 -21.22 -7.73
N ASP A 49 26.45 -22.06 -8.69
CA ASP A 49 25.34 -21.81 -9.61
C ASP A 49 23.96 -21.89 -8.94
N CYS A 50 23.91 -22.03 -7.62
CA CYS A 50 22.66 -22.04 -6.89
C CYS A 50 21.96 -20.68 -6.96
N PRO A 51 20.61 -20.68 -6.94
CA PRO A 51 19.84 -19.46 -6.92
C PRO A 51 20.10 -18.71 -5.60
N ILE A 52 20.41 -17.42 -5.72
CA ILE A 52 20.44 -16.49 -4.58
C ILE A 52 19.01 -16.33 -4.06
N GLN A 53 18.83 -16.38 -2.74
CA GLN A 53 17.55 -16.12 -2.09
C GLN A 53 17.66 -14.89 -1.19
N LEU A 54 16.84 -13.86 -1.40
CA LEU A 54 16.80 -12.70 -0.51
C LEU A 54 15.47 -12.65 0.22
N GLN A 55 15.48 -12.62 1.55
CA GLN A 55 14.33 -12.35 2.38
C GLN A 55 14.12 -10.85 2.53
N VAL A 56 12.96 -10.34 2.11
CA VAL A 56 12.57 -8.94 2.31
C VAL A 56 11.66 -8.84 3.52
N ASN A 57 12.09 -8.05 4.50
CA ASN A 57 11.35 -7.71 5.71
C ASN A 57 10.70 -6.33 5.53
N ILE A 58 9.40 -6.27 5.81
CA ILE A 58 8.55 -5.09 5.57
C ILE A 58 8.17 -4.48 6.90
N ASP A 59 8.12 -3.15 6.96
CA ASP A 59 7.56 -2.40 8.07
C ASP A 59 6.07 -2.78 8.23
N PRO A 60 5.69 -3.41 9.37
CA PRO A 60 4.35 -3.95 9.56
C PRO A 60 3.26 -2.87 9.53
N ARG A 61 3.61 -1.59 9.67
CA ARG A 61 2.66 -0.47 9.58
C ARG A 61 2.04 -0.35 8.19
N PHE A 62 2.69 -0.84 7.14
CA PHE A 62 2.14 -0.87 5.77
C PHE A 62 1.30 -2.14 5.50
N GLY A 63 1.06 -2.94 6.53
CA GLY A 63 0.21 -4.12 6.48
C GLY A 63 0.90 -5.37 5.94
N LYS A 64 0.12 -6.25 5.31
CA LYS A 64 0.60 -7.55 4.87
C LYS A 64 1.51 -7.40 3.64
N PRO A 65 2.61 -8.17 3.61
CA PRO A 65 3.40 -8.32 2.39
C PRO A 65 2.48 -8.67 1.19
N PHE A 66 2.65 -8.02 0.02
CA PHE A 66 2.15 -8.35 -1.36
C PHE A 66 1.73 -9.81 -1.74
N ALA A 67 1.96 -10.83 -0.93
CA ALA A 67 1.67 -12.23 -1.21
C ALA A 67 0.21 -12.59 -1.53
N PRO A 68 -0.85 -11.95 -0.98
CA PRO A 68 -2.20 -12.44 -1.22
C PRO A 68 -2.77 -12.08 -2.61
N ILE A 69 -2.03 -11.34 -3.46
CA ILE A 69 -2.53 -10.89 -4.77
C ILE A 69 -1.89 -11.67 -5.94
N PHE A 70 -0.90 -12.52 -5.66
CA PHE A 70 -0.20 -13.30 -6.68
C PHE A 70 -0.48 -14.79 -6.46
N ASP A 71 -1.54 -15.31 -7.10
CA ASP A 71 -1.81 -16.75 -7.19
C ASP A 71 -0.78 -17.50 -8.06
N GLU A 72 0.18 -16.78 -8.67
CA GLU A 72 1.23 -17.31 -9.53
C GLU A 72 2.61 -16.69 -9.21
N PRO A 73 3.73 -17.37 -9.54
CA PRO A 73 5.08 -16.79 -9.47
C PRO A 73 5.12 -15.45 -10.20
N TRP A 74 5.40 -14.39 -9.46
CA TRP A 74 5.40 -13.04 -9.99
C TRP A 74 6.76 -12.73 -10.63
N GLN A 75 6.74 -12.21 -11.86
CA GLN A 75 7.94 -11.83 -12.61
C GLN A 75 8.09 -10.31 -12.64
N PRO A 76 8.90 -9.71 -11.74
CA PRO A 76 9.10 -8.26 -11.66
C PRO A 76 9.59 -7.64 -12.97
N SER A 77 10.37 -8.39 -13.74
CA SER A 77 10.89 -7.97 -15.06
C SER A 77 9.78 -7.71 -16.09
N ARG A 78 8.61 -8.33 -15.92
CA ARG A 78 7.43 -8.16 -16.78
C ARG A 78 6.42 -7.15 -16.24
N ASP A 79 6.56 -6.75 -14.98
CA ASP A 79 5.70 -5.76 -14.36
C ASP A 79 6.34 -4.37 -14.48
N VAL A 80 5.79 -3.52 -15.35
CA VAL A 80 6.35 -2.21 -15.69
C VAL A 80 6.63 -1.35 -14.44
N ARG A 81 5.84 -1.53 -13.38
CA ARG A 81 5.95 -0.83 -12.10
C ARG A 81 7.17 -1.23 -11.27
N PHE A 82 7.59 -2.49 -11.39
CA PHE A 82 8.78 -3.03 -10.71
C PHE A 82 9.96 -3.21 -11.67
N LYS A 83 9.81 -2.77 -12.92
CA LYS A 83 10.88 -2.75 -13.90
C LYS A 83 12.11 -1.97 -13.44
N PRO A 84 12.01 -0.79 -12.79
CA PRO A 84 13.18 -0.11 -12.23
C PRO A 84 13.86 -0.96 -11.16
N PHE A 85 13.07 -1.53 -10.25
CA PHE A 85 13.53 -2.43 -9.20
C PHE A 85 14.28 -3.65 -9.77
N SER A 86 13.70 -4.34 -10.75
CA SER A 86 14.33 -5.48 -11.41
C SER A 86 15.54 -5.07 -12.24
N GLN A 87 15.55 -3.87 -12.83
CA GLN A 87 16.68 -3.36 -13.61
C GLN A 87 17.89 -3.02 -12.74
N TYR A 88 17.69 -2.44 -11.56
CA TYR A 88 18.80 -2.16 -10.62
C TYR A 88 19.40 -3.46 -10.08
N LEU A 89 18.54 -4.42 -9.70
CA LEU A 89 19.01 -5.74 -9.29
C LEU A 89 19.67 -6.49 -10.46
N LEU A 90 19.10 -6.46 -11.67
CA LEU A 90 19.67 -7.06 -12.89
C LEU A 90 21.05 -6.46 -13.23
N THR A 91 21.21 -5.15 -13.07
CA THR A 91 22.48 -4.47 -13.37
C THR A 91 23.61 -4.96 -12.47
N GLU A 92 23.32 -5.16 -11.19
CA GLU A 92 24.35 -5.50 -10.18
C GLU A 92 24.50 -7.03 -10.00
N LEU A 93 23.45 -7.82 -10.24
CA LEU A 93 23.46 -9.29 -10.22
C LEU A 93 23.83 -9.89 -11.58
N GLY A 94 23.74 -9.10 -12.65
CA GLY A 94 24.00 -9.50 -14.03
C GLY A 94 22.95 -10.44 -14.64
N ARG A 95 21.85 -10.77 -13.93
CA ARG A 95 20.81 -11.71 -14.36
C ARG A 95 19.41 -11.34 -13.85
N ASP A 96 18.39 -11.90 -14.50
CA ASP A 96 16.98 -11.71 -14.14
C ASP A 96 16.65 -12.40 -12.81
N VAL A 97 15.75 -11.77 -12.04
CA VAL A 97 15.32 -12.23 -10.73
C VAL A 97 13.80 -12.39 -10.72
N ASP A 98 13.33 -13.53 -10.25
CA ASP A 98 11.91 -13.79 -10.01
C ASP A 98 11.56 -13.49 -8.54
N CYS A 99 10.38 -12.90 -8.32
CA CYS A 99 9.85 -12.64 -6.98
C CYS A 99 8.89 -13.77 -6.58
N PHE A 100 9.09 -14.31 -5.39
CA PHE A 100 8.22 -15.30 -4.76
C PHE A 100 7.64 -14.72 -3.49
N ALA A 101 6.32 -14.73 -3.39
CA ALA A 101 5.61 -14.30 -2.21
C ALA A 101 5.15 -15.53 -1.42
N GLY A 102 5.79 -15.83 -0.29
CA GLY A 102 5.45 -16.99 0.54
C GLY A 102 5.93 -18.36 0.01
N ASP A 103 6.06 -19.30 0.96
CA ASP A 103 6.38 -20.74 0.85
C ASP A 103 7.69 -21.18 0.16
N SER A 104 8.82 -20.56 0.52
CA SER A 104 10.11 -21.25 0.41
C SER A 104 10.27 -22.25 1.57
N ALA A 105 10.34 -23.55 1.26
CA ALA A 105 10.63 -24.61 2.25
C ALA A 105 11.92 -24.31 3.05
N ARG A 106 12.91 -23.70 2.39
CA ARG A 106 14.20 -23.29 2.94
C ARG A 106 14.10 -22.16 3.97
N ALA A 107 13.04 -21.37 3.89
CA ALA A 107 12.82 -20.26 4.83
C ALA A 107 12.02 -20.66 6.08
N ARG A 108 11.41 -21.85 6.08
CA ARG A 108 10.79 -22.46 7.27
C ARG A 108 11.81 -23.17 8.15
N GLU A 109 13.06 -23.33 7.71
CA GLU A 109 14.12 -23.95 8.51
C GLU A 109 14.44 -23.08 9.71
N ILE A 110 14.10 -23.59 10.90
CA ILE A 110 14.46 -23.01 12.18
C ILE A 110 15.99 -23.07 12.32
N GLY A 111 16.63 -21.93 12.58
CA GLY A 111 18.09 -21.84 12.72
C GLY A 111 18.86 -21.68 11.40
N ARG A 112 18.19 -21.34 10.29
CA ARG A 112 18.85 -21.02 9.02
C ARG A 112 19.78 -19.82 9.15
N ASP A 113 20.91 -19.89 8.45
CA ASP A 113 21.87 -18.79 8.40
C ASP A 113 21.41 -17.71 7.41
N THR A 114 21.36 -16.48 7.88
CA THR A 114 20.96 -15.30 7.10
C THR A 114 21.94 -14.17 7.32
N LYS A 115 22.31 -13.47 6.25
CA LYS A 115 23.17 -12.29 6.33
C LYS A 115 22.38 -11.04 5.99
N LEU A 116 22.33 -10.08 6.91
CA LEU A 116 21.78 -8.75 6.62
C LEU A 116 22.57 -8.08 5.49
N VAL A 117 21.88 -7.71 4.40
CA VAL A 117 22.48 -7.04 3.23
C VAL A 117 21.96 -5.62 3.03
N TYR A 118 20.80 -5.31 3.62
CA TYR A 118 20.24 -3.97 3.66
C TYR A 118 19.41 -3.80 4.92
N GLU A 119 19.58 -2.66 5.56
CA GLU A 119 18.68 -2.16 6.60
C GLU A 119 18.37 -0.71 6.25
N ARG A 120 17.10 -0.34 6.35
CA ARG A 120 16.65 1.01 6.09
C ARG A 120 17.10 1.89 7.25
N GLU A 121 18.00 2.82 6.94
CA GLU A 121 18.29 3.93 7.84
C GLU A 121 17.05 4.83 7.95
N PRO A 122 16.81 5.49 9.10
CA PRO A 122 15.79 6.53 9.19
C PRO A 122 16.06 7.59 8.12
N ASP A 123 15.20 7.66 7.10
CA ASP A 123 15.37 8.58 5.99
C ASP A 123 14.20 9.55 5.88
N TYR A 124 14.50 10.69 5.25
CA TYR A 124 13.59 11.82 5.06
C TYR A 124 12.24 11.40 4.50
N PHE A 125 12.21 10.41 3.61
CA PHE A 125 10.98 9.97 2.94
C PHE A 125 9.99 9.33 3.94
N LEU A 126 10.47 8.52 4.88
CA LEU A 126 9.60 7.98 5.92
C LEU A 126 9.15 9.04 6.92
N SER A 127 10.06 9.92 7.37
CA SER A 127 9.75 10.90 8.41
C SER A 127 8.88 12.05 7.94
N ASP A 128 9.10 12.55 6.71
CA ASP A 128 8.53 13.81 6.23
C ASP A 128 7.48 13.61 5.13
N THR A 129 7.38 12.40 4.55
CA THR A 129 6.34 12.08 3.55
C THR A 129 5.33 11.08 4.10
N ILE A 130 5.77 9.92 4.58
CA ILE A 130 4.81 8.86 4.95
C ILE A 130 4.21 9.04 6.35
N GLU A 131 5.02 9.36 7.37
CA GLU A 131 4.52 9.52 8.74
C GLU A 131 3.42 10.61 8.88
N PRO A 132 3.51 11.76 8.18
CA PRO A 132 2.42 12.73 8.13
C PRO A 132 1.14 12.17 7.52
N LEU A 133 1.22 11.33 6.48
CA LEU A 133 0.03 10.73 5.84
C LEU A 133 -0.72 9.81 6.79
N PHE A 134 -0.01 8.95 7.53
CA PHE A 134 -0.64 8.07 8.55
C PHE A 134 -1.39 8.90 9.59
N LYS A 135 -0.74 9.97 10.08
CA LYS A 135 -1.35 10.87 11.08
C LYS A 135 -2.52 11.65 10.50
N SER A 136 -2.45 12.08 9.24
CA SER A 136 -3.55 12.76 8.56
C SER A 136 -4.73 11.83 8.43
N ALA A 137 -4.56 10.64 7.84
CA ALA A 137 -5.64 9.68 7.64
C ALA A 137 -6.37 9.33 8.95
N GLU A 138 -5.61 9.05 10.03
CA GLU A 138 -6.19 8.79 11.35
C GLU A 138 -6.91 10.01 11.93
N ASN A 139 -6.33 11.20 11.80
CA ASN A 139 -6.93 12.44 12.29
C ASN A 139 -8.21 12.78 11.53
N ASP A 140 -8.21 12.66 10.22
CA ASP A 140 -9.34 13.00 9.36
C ASP A 140 -10.49 12.02 9.58
N ALA A 141 -10.22 10.72 9.70
CA ALA A 141 -11.24 9.74 10.08
C ALA A 141 -11.88 10.06 11.44
N ARG A 142 -11.06 10.49 12.43
CA ARG A 142 -11.54 10.91 13.75
C ARG A 142 -12.33 12.22 13.71
N GLU A 143 -11.91 13.21 12.94
CA GLU A 143 -12.62 14.49 12.82
C GLU A 143 -13.95 14.32 12.07
N ALA A 144 -14.00 13.47 11.04
CA ALA A 144 -15.25 13.08 10.39
C ALA A 144 -16.22 12.44 11.39
N ALA A 145 -15.74 11.51 12.22
CA ALA A 145 -16.52 10.87 13.26
C ALA A 145 -17.04 11.86 14.32
N ARG A 146 -16.20 12.82 14.75
CA ARG A 146 -16.64 13.88 15.68
C ARG A 146 -17.76 14.73 15.06
N CYS A 147 -17.60 15.12 13.80
CA CYS A 147 -18.62 15.91 13.10
C CYS A 147 -19.96 15.16 12.94
N LEU A 148 -19.93 13.83 12.76
CA LEU A 148 -21.12 12.97 12.77
C LEU A 148 -21.80 12.90 14.15
N GLU A 149 -21.02 12.91 15.23
CA GLU A 149 -21.53 12.91 16.61
C GLU A 149 -22.23 14.23 16.95
N ASP A 150 -21.69 15.37 16.49
CA ASP A 150 -22.20 16.71 16.80
C ASP A 150 -23.54 17.02 16.10
N ASP A 151 -23.50 17.30 14.79
CA ASP A 151 -24.68 17.56 13.95
C ASP A 151 -24.34 17.25 12.49
N PHE A 152 -24.64 16.03 12.05
CA PHE A 152 -24.29 15.59 10.70
C PHE A 152 -24.95 16.40 9.57
N ARG A 153 -26.05 17.12 9.85
CA ARG A 153 -26.73 17.94 8.85
C ARG A 153 -26.03 19.28 8.69
N ALA A 154 -25.72 19.94 9.81
CA ALA A 154 -25.02 21.22 9.79
C ALA A 154 -23.53 21.08 9.42
N MET A 155 -22.92 19.96 9.79
CA MET A 155 -21.49 19.67 9.57
C MET A 155 -21.22 18.90 8.28
N ALA A 156 -22.20 18.76 7.39
CA ALA A 156 -22.07 17.96 6.17
C ALA A 156 -20.83 18.29 5.32
N PRO A 157 -20.48 19.58 5.08
CA PRO A 157 -19.25 19.91 4.36
C PRO A 157 -17.98 19.40 5.04
N ASN A 158 -17.91 19.50 6.38
CA ASN A 158 -16.74 19.05 7.13
C ASN A 158 -16.62 17.52 7.12
N ILE A 159 -17.75 16.81 7.24
CA ILE A 159 -17.76 15.34 7.15
C ILE A 159 -17.28 14.89 5.77
N CYS A 160 -17.82 15.48 4.70
CA CYS A 160 -17.41 15.18 3.33
C CYS A 160 -15.92 15.45 3.08
N HIS A 161 -15.41 16.56 3.60
CA HIS A 161 -13.99 16.90 3.50
C HIS A 161 -13.12 15.86 4.20
N TYR A 162 -13.35 15.63 5.50
CA TYR A 162 -12.50 14.72 6.28
C TYR A 162 -12.63 13.26 5.83
N ALA A 163 -13.81 12.83 5.39
CA ALA A 163 -13.98 11.50 4.80
C ALA A 163 -13.16 11.35 3.50
N GLY A 164 -13.20 12.36 2.63
CA GLY A 164 -12.40 12.38 1.40
C GLY A 164 -10.89 12.37 1.67
N GLU A 165 -10.40 13.24 2.56
CA GLU A 165 -8.97 13.32 2.93
C GLU A 165 -8.46 12.03 3.57
N ALA A 166 -9.28 11.37 4.40
CA ALA A 166 -8.96 10.07 4.98
C ALA A 166 -8.76 9.01 3.89
N VAL A 167 -9.64 8.94 2.89
CA VAL A 167 -9.52 8.02 1.75
C VAL A 167 -8.29 8.36 0.89
N LEU A 168 -8.11 9.64 0.57
CA LEU A 168 -6.99 10.12 -0.23
C LEU A 168 -5.65 9.71 0.40
N SER A 169 -5.46 10.03 1.67
CA SER A 169 -4.25 9.68 2.43
C SER A 169 -4.05 8.16 2.52
N SER A 170 -5.13 7.40 2.70
CA SER A 170 -5.07 5.94 2.78
C SER A 170 -4.63 5.30 1.45
N LEU A 171 -5.19 5.76 0.33
CA LEU A 171 -4.79 5.31 -1.00
C LEU A 171 -3.36 5.73 -1.35
N GLU A 172 -2.93 6.92 -0.94
CA GLU A 172 -1.56 7.38 -1.12
C GLU A 172 -0.56 6.52 -0.33
N ILE A 173 -0.85 6.22 0.93
CA ILE A 173 -0.07 5.27 1.74
C ILE A 173 -0.01 3.91 1.03
N ALA A 174 -1.13 3.40 0.53
CA ALA A 174 -1.21 2.12 -0.15
C ALA A 174 -0.42 2.11 -1.48
N TYR A 175 -0.45 3.20 -2.24
CA TYR A 175 0.31 3.38 -3.47
C TYR A 175 1.83 3.44 -3.20
N HIS A 176 2.26 4.18 -2.17
CA HIS A 176 3.65 4.17 -1.74
C HIS A 176 4.08 2.82 -1.16
N ALA A 177 3.17 2.09 -0.50
CA ALA A 177 3.38 0.72 -0.02
C ALA A 177 3.65 -0.29 -1.14
N VAL A 178 3.51 0.10 -2.41
CA VAL A 178 3.81 -0.75 -3.56
C VAL A 178 4.88 -0.16 -4.48
N GLY A 179 5.63 0.84 -4.01
CA GLY A 179 6.73 1.47 -4.76
C GLY A 179 6.27 2.51 -5.78
N GLY A 180 5.02 2.95 -5.70
CA GLY A 180 4.54 4.11 -6.44
C GLY A 180 5.25 5.39 -5.98
N LEU A 181 5.83 6.14 -6.91
CA LEU A 181 6.56 7.39 -6.63
C LEU A 181 6.07 8.57 -7.47
N ASP A 182 5.23 8.31 -8.48
CA ASP A 182 4.73 9.30 -9.40
C ASP A 182 3.33 9.74 -8.96
N VAL A 183 3.21 10.97 -8.47
CA VAL A 183 1.90 11.58 -8.14
C VAL A 183 1.73 12.80 -9.03
N PHE A 184 0.71 12.77 -9.90
CA PHE A 184 0.45 13.86 -10.84
C PHE A 184 -0.80 14.70 -10.50
N ALA A 185 -1.69 14.23 -9.61
CA ALA A 185 -2.83 15.00 -9.11
C ALA A 185 -3.38 14.43 -7.78
N PRO A 186 -3.79 15.29 -6.82
CA PRO A 186 -4.33 14.87 -5.53
C PRO A 186 -5.86 14.67 -5.58
N ASP A 187 -6.32 13.70 -6.38
CA ASP A 187 -7.72 13.28 -6.45
C ASP A 187 -7.85 11.78 -6.19
N ILE A 188 -8.94 11.42 -5.51
CA ILE A 188 -9.19 10.05 -5.04
C ILE A 188 -9.28 9.11 -6.24
N SER A 189 -9.91 9.54 -7.34
CA SER A 189 -10.02 8.75 -8.57
C SER A 189 -8.66 8.36 -9.14
N ASN A 190 -7.71 9.30 -9.26
CA ASN A 190 -6.38 8.96 -9.79
C ASN A 190 -5.59 8.10 -8.81
N TYR A 191 -5.67 8.35 -7.51
CA TYR A 191 -5.02 7.49 -6.52
C TYR A 191 -5.62 6.08 -6.49
N LEU A 192 -6.93 5.94 -6.71
CA LEU A 192 -7.58 4.64 -6.86
C LEU A 192 -7.05 3.90 -8.11
N GLU A 193 -6.97 4.57 -9.26
CA GLU A 193 -6.39 3.96 -10.47
C GLU A 193 -4.92 3.61 -10.25
N ASN A 194 -4.14 4.49 -9.63
CA ASN A 194 -2.73 4.23 -9.34
C ASN A 194 -2.56 3.08 -8.33
N ALA A 195 -3.39 2.99 -7.30
CA ALA A 195 -3.39 1.92 -6.32
C ALA A 195 -3.83 0.58 -6.94
N SER A 196 -4.82 0.59 -7.84
CA SER A 196 -5.27 -0.59 -8.59
C SER A 196 -4.22 -1.03 -9.61
N GLU A 197 -3.74 -0.06 -10.39
CA GLU A 197 -2.49 0.02 -11.16
C GLU A 197 -1.40 -0.81 -10.49
N ALA A 198 -1.11 -0.36 -9.27
CA ALA A 198 -0.04 -0.82 -8.45
C ALA A 198 -0.37 -2.07 -7.61
N ARG A 199 -1.57 -2.66 -7.77
CA ARG A 199 -2.06 -3.83 -7.02
C ARG A 199 -1.93 -3.63 -5.50
N ALA A 200 -2.05 -2.38 -5.05
CA ALA A 200 -2.18 -2.05 -3.64
C ALA A 200 -3.57 -2.43 -3.11
N ILE A 201 -4.57 -2.42 -4.00
CA ILE A 201 -5.93 -2.92 -3.76
C ILE A 201 -6.23 -4.09 -4.72
N ARG A 202 -7.22 -4.93 -4.39
CA ARG A 202 -7.52 -6.15 -5.17
C ARG A 202 -8.14 -5.85 -6.53
N CYS A 203 -9.10 -4.92 -6.57
CA CYS A 203 -9.73 -4.48 -7.81
C CYS A 203 -10.47 -3.16 -7.56
N ALA A 204 -10.21 -2.14 -8.40
CA ALA A 204 -11.11 -1.00 -8.50
C ALA A 204 -12.32 -1.39 -9.38
N ASP A 205 -13.32 -2.01 -8.77
CA ASP A 205 -14.57 -2.33 -9.47
C ASP A 205 -15.37 -1.05 -9.81
N LEU A 206 -16.49 -1.24 -10.52
CA LEU A 206 -17.35 -0.11 -10.91
C LEU A 206 -17.89 0.66 -9.71
N TRP A 207 -18.05 -0.01 -8.57
CA TRP A 207 -18.60 0.60 -7.36
C TRP A 207 -17.56 1.48 -6.66
N LEU A 208 -16.33 1.00 -6.44
CA LEU A 208 -15.23 1.81 -5.90
C LEU A 208 -14.91 3.02 -6.77
N ARG A 209 -14.97 2.87 -8.10
CA ARG A 209 -14.79 4.00 -9.03
C ARG A 209 -15.90 5.04 -8.89
N HIS A 210 -17.13 4.60 -8.70
CA HIS A 210 -18.25 5.49 -8.42
C HIS A 210 -18.05 6.21 -7.08
N ALA A 211 -17.73 5.48 -6.01
CA ALA A 211 -17.44 6.01 -4.70
C ALA A 211 -16.32 7.06 -4.73
N ALA A 212 -15.21 6.79 -5.45
CA ALA A 212 -14.14 7.75 -5.67
C ALA A 212 -14.64 9.05 -6.33
N HIS A 213 -15.41 8.94 -7.41
CA HIS A 213 -15.94 10.11 -8.12
C HIS A 213 -16.90 10.94 -7.25
N GLU A 214 -17.74 10.29 -6.45
CA GLU A 214 -18.65 10.96 -5.53
C GLU A 214 -17.90 11.67 -4.41
N LEU A 215 -16.85 11.05 -3.85
CA LEU A 215 -15.99 11.69 -2.86
C LEU A 215 -15.22 12.88 -3.45
N ASP A 216 -14.64 12.73 -4.65
CA ASP A 216 -14.00 13.84 -5.38
C ASP A 216 -14.99 14.98 -5.65
N TYR A 217 -16.23 14.65 -6.00
CA TYR A 217 -17.29 15.64 -6.18
C TYR A 217 -17.61 16.37 -4.87
N CYS A 218 -17.77 15.63 -3.77
CA CYS A 218 -18.00 16.20 -2.45
C CYS A 218 -16.86 17.14 -2.02
N MET A 219 -15.61 16.71 -2.18
CA MET A 219 -14.43 17.55 -1.88
C MET A 219 -14.40 18.83 -2.73
N ARG A 220 -14.72 18.74 -4.03
CA ARG A 220 -14.85 19.93 -4.89
C ARG A 220 -16.00 20.84 -4.45
N CYS A 221 -17.13 20.29 -4.02
CA CYS A 221 -18.24 21.08 -3.47
C CYS A 221 -17.81 21.85 -2.22
N VAL A 222 -17.09 21.20 -1.29
CA VAL A 222 -16.51 21.86 -0.12
C VAL A 222 -15.60 23.01 -0.52
N HIS A 223 -14.65 22.76 -1.44
CA HIS A 223 -13.70 23.77 -1.91
C HIS A 223 -14.40 24.99 -2.52
N ASN A 224 -15.48 24.75 -3.28
CA ASN A 224 -16.25 25.79 -3.94
C ASN A 224 -17.33 26.44 -3.04
N GLY A 225 -17.48 26.00 -1.79
CA GLY A 225 -18.54 26.47 -0.89
C GLY A 225 -19.96 26.10 -1.36
N ALA A 226 -20.08 25.04 -2.16
CA ALA A 226 -21.37 24.54 -2.61
C ALA A 226 -22.11 23.82 -1.45
N PRO A 227 -23.45 23.92 -1.39
CA PRO A 227 -24.21 23.30 -0.32
C PRO A 227 -24.13 21.77 -0.40
N LEU A 228 -23.85 21.14 0.74
CA LEU A 228 -23.91 19.70 0.94
C LEU A 228 -24.95 19.38 2.01
N SER A 229 -25.70 18.31 1.79
CA SER A 229 -26.74 17.85 2.70
C SER A 229 -26.20 16.82 3.69
N GLY A 230 -26.94 16.58 4.77
CA GLY A 230 -26.63 15.47 5.67
C GLY A 230 -26.63 14.11 4.98
N LEU A 231 -27.36 13.92 3.87
CA LEU A 231 -27.32 12.67 3.10
C LEU A 231 -25.97 12.51 2.40
N ASP A 232 -25.43 13.57 1.80
CA ASP A 232 -24.11 13.55 1.15
C ASP A 232 -23.02 13.18 2.15
N ALA A 233 -23.12 13.71 3.37
CA ALA A 233 -22.21 13.37 4.47
C ALA A 233 -22.27 11.89 4.86
N LEU A 234 -23.47 11.30 4.94
CA LEU A 234 -23.62 9.87 5.24
C LEU A 234 -23.08 8.99 4.10
N CYS A 235 -23.35 9.35 2.84
CA CYS A 235 -22.80 8.66 1.68
C CYS A 235 -21.26 8.73 1.68
N ALA A 236 -20.67 9.90 1.94
CA ALA A 236 -19.23 10.06 2.00
C ALA A 236 -18.58 9.15 3.06
N VAL A 237 -19.23 9.00 4.22
CA VAL A 237 -18.77 8.11 5.29
C VAL A 237 -18.89 6.63 4.91
N VAL A 238 -19.97 6.25 4.23
CA VAL A 238 -20.14 4.89 3.69
C VAL A 238 -19.01 4.58 2.70
N TYR A 239 -18.82 5.44 1.71
CA TYR A 239 -17.77 5.27 0.71
C TYR A 239 -16.38 5.19 1.36
N ALA A 240 -16.06 6.08 2.31
CA ALA A 240 -14.78 6.03 2.99
C ALA A 240 -14.54 4.73 3.76
N ASN A 241 -15.57 4.20 4.41
CA ASN A 241 -15.48 2.91 5.10
C ASN A 241 -15.37 1.72 4.14
N GLU A 242 -15.98 1.78 2.95
CA GLU A 242 -15.80 0.75 1.92
C GLU A 242 -14.37 0.75 1.35
N PHE A 243 -13.75 1.92 1.20
CA PHE A 243 -12.33 2.01 0.88
C PHE A 243 -11.45 1.40 1.97
N ALA A 244 -11.77 1.66 3.24
CA ALA A 244 -11.05 1.08 4.38
C ALA A 244 -11.14 -0.46 4.38
N ASP A 245 -12.30 -1.04 4.10
CA ASP A 245 -12.47 -2.49 3.95
C ASP A 245 -11.61 -3.09 2.83
N GLU A 246 -11.64 -2.46 1.65
CA GLU A 246 -10.86 -2.96 0.50
C GLU A 246 -9.36 -2.90 0.77
N LEU A 247 -8.92 -1.85 1.48
CA LEU A 247 -7.55 -1.73 1.95
C LEU A 247 -7.24 -2.82 2.98
N ASP A 248 -8.07 -3.04 4.00
CA ASP A 248 -7.84 -4.08 5.02
C ASP A 248 -7.83 -5.49 4.41
N MET A 249 -8.76 -5.78 3.49
CA MET A 249 -8.80 -7.03 2.73
C MET A 249 -7.53 -7.24 1.89
N ALA A 250 -6.97 -6.17 1.33
CA ALA A 250 -5.68 -6.19 0.66
C ALA A 250 -4.48 -6.24 1.64
N GLY A 251 -4.75 -6.16 2.95
CA GLY A 251 -3.75 -6.08 4.00
C GLY A 251 -2.97 -4.78 3.93
N ARG A 252 -3.64 -3.66 3.74
CA ARG A 252 -3.08 -2.30 3.75
C ARG A 252 -3.57 -1.54 4.98
N PRO A 253 -2.95 -0.40 5.31
CA PRO A 253 -3.46 0.47 6.36
C PRO A 253 -4.86 0.96 5.99
N ALA A 254 -5.78 0.84 6.93
CA ALA A 254 -7.18 1.19 6.76
C ALA A 254 -7.63 2.03 7.96
N PHE A 255 -8.37 3.10 7.68
CA PHE A 255 -8.80 4.09 8.67
C PHE A 255 -10.31 4.29 8.58
N TRP A 256 -11.05 3.49 9.35
CA TRP A 256 -12.51 3.59 9.40
C TRP A 256 -12.98 4.82 10.17
N ILE A 257 -14.09 5.38 9.70
CA ILE A 257 -14.83 6.46 10.35
C ILE A 257 -15.91 5.82 11.24
N PRO A 258 -15.74 5.81 12.58
CA PRO A 258 -16.72 5.21 13.46
C PRO A 258 -18.03 6.01 13.50
N VAL A 259 -19.15 5.32 13.27
CA VAL A 259 -20.49 5.89 13.40
C VAL A 259 -21.06 5.52 14.77
N ARG A 260 -21.16 6.51 15.67
CA ARG A 260 -21.60 6.30 17.06
C ARG A 260 -22.91 7.00 17.42
N ASN A 261 -23.33 7.99 16.64
CA ASN A 261 -24.57 8.72 16.87
C ASN A 261 -25.79 7.81 16.62
N PRO A 262 -26.66 7.55 17.62
CA PRO A 262 -27.82 6.65 17.45
C PRO A 262 -28.82 7.11 16.38
N GLU A 263 -29.01 8.43 16.20
CA GLU A 263 -29.90 8.96 15.16
C GLU A 263 -29.33 8.66 13.77
N VAL A 264 -28.03 8.87 13.59
CA VAL A 264 -27.33 8.55 12.35
C VAL A 264 -27.40 7.05 12.06
N ILE A 265 -27.13 6.21 13.07
CA ILE A 265 -27.21 4.75 12.95
C ILE A 265 -28.61 4.32 12.51
N GLU A 266 -29.67 4.87 13.11
CA GLU A 266 -31.06 4.56 12.75
C GLU A 266 -31.40 5.00 11.33
N LEU A 267 -30.97 6.20 10.95
CA LEU A 267 -31.19 6.75 9.61
C LEU A 267 -30.49 5.90 8.55
N MET A 268 -29.21 5.56 8.76
CA MET A 268 -28.47 4.66 7.87
C MET A 268 -29.18 3.30 7.75
N ARG A 269 -29.80 2.78 8.81
CA ARG A 269 -30.62 1.54 8.72
C ARG A 269 -31.80 1.71 7.78
N THR A 270 -32.51 2.82 7.94
CA THR A 270 -33.75 3.11 7.21
C THR A 270 -33.46 3.29 5.72
N LEU A 271 -32.28 3.81 5.40
CA LEU A 271 -31.79 4.00 4.04
C LEU A 271 -31.05 2.78 3.47
N GLU A 272 -31.04 1.65 4.19
CA GLU A 272 -30.33 0.43 3.81
C GLU A 272 -28.82 0.62 3.55
N MET A 273 -28.21 1.62 4.21
CA MET A 273 -26.78 1.89 4.13
C MET A 273 -25.98 0.95 5.04
N PRO A 274 -24.81 0.46 4.60
CA PRO A 274 -23.96 -0.41 5.41
C PRO A 274 -23.45 0.34 6.66
N ARG A 275 -23.62 -0.29 7.83
CA ARG A 275 -23.33 0.28 9.16
C ARG A 275 -21.92 -0.02 9.66
N GLN A 276 -21.35 -1.10 9.16
CA GLN A 276 -20.02 -1.60 9.42
C GLN A 276 -19.59 -2.21 8.10
N CYS A 277 -18.71 -1.50 7.42
CA CYS A 277 -17.78 -2.13 6.50
C CYS A 277 -16.72 -2.76 7.45
N ARG A 278 -16.41 -4.04 7.25
CA ARG A 278 -15.72 -4.93 8.21
C ARG A 278 -14.22 -4.70 8.30
#